data_AF-A0A951K5Q6-F1
#
_entry.id   AF-A0A951K5Q6-F1
#
_cell.length_a   1.000
_cell.length_b   1.000
_cell.length_c   1.000
_cell.angle_alpha   90.00
_cell.angle_beta   90.00
_cell.angle_gamma   90.00
#
_symmetry.space_group_name_H-M   'P 1'
#
loop_
_entity.id
_entity.type
_entity.pdbx_description
1 polymer ?
#
loop_
_entity_poly.entity_id
_entity_poly.type
_entity_poly.pdbx_seq_one_letter_code
_entity_poly.pdbx_strand_id
1 'polypeptide(L)'
;VRQNLARVVAAADLDATVAAAFRSYARYWVEAFRAADITARDIHERVTTDGLDALDDVLDRGRGAIVLLAHHGSWDIAARWAEAHGYHLAVVAEVVRPRLLFSRFVRLREEIGLEIVPLEPHGGIGGRGIGARLGEVLSENHLVGLLTDRDLSGRAPLVDFFGAPCHLPVGATVLAKRYRAPIVPTAMLQRPDRRWHLQMLPPRWLHDLEIHAAQQQVADALEEIIRLDPAQWHAFQPIWPQDTAVPDRGGAS
;
A
#
# COMPACT_ATOMS: atom_id res chain seq x y z
N VAL A 1 -10.20 11.15 7.57
CA VAL A 1 -11.11 9.98 7.62
C VAL A 1 -12.48 10.28 7.03
N ARG A 2 -13.40 10.99 7.73
CA ARG A 2 -14.78 11.21 7.23
C ARG A 2 -14.82 11.83 5.82
N GLN A 3 -14.08 12.92 5.58
CA GLN A 3 -14.02 13.58 4.27
C GLN A 3 -13.50 12.64 3.16
N ASN A 4 -12.51 11.82 3.47
CA ASN A 4 -11.98 10.83 2.52
C ASN A 4 -13.03 9.76 2.21
N LEU A 5 -13.66 9.18 3.24
CA LEU A 5 -14.67 8.13 3.07
C LEU A 5 -15.95 8.63 2.38
N ALA A 6 -16.32 9.90 2.55
CA ALA A 6 -17.48 10.49 1.88
C ALA A 6 -17.38 10.48 0.34
N ARG A 7 -16.18 10.29 -0.23
CA ARG A 7 -15.98 10.11 -1.68
C ARG A 7 -16.06 8.66 -2.13
N VAL A 8 -15.95 7.71 -1.20
CA VAL A 8 -15.87 6.28 -1.48
C VAL A 8 -17.20 5.57 -1.24
N VAL A 9 -17.94 5.98 -0.20
CA VAL A 9 -19.19 5.32 0.22
C VAL A 9 -20.39 6.25 0.10
N ALA A 10 -21.58 5.65 0.02
CA ALA A 10 -22.83 6.39 0.03
C ALA A 10 -23.02 7.16 1.36
N ALA A 11 -23.69 8.32 1.30
CA ALA A 11 -23.94 9.15 2.47
C ALA A 11 -24.68 8.41 3.60
N ALA A 12 -25.55 7.45 3.25
CA ALA A 12 -26.30 6.63 4.21
C ALA A 12 -25.40 5.69 5.05
N ASP A 13 -24.26 5.24 4.50
CA ASP A 13 -23.36 4.30 5.16
C ASP A 13 -22.19 5.00 5.88
N LEU A 14 -21.96 6.28 5.58
CA LEU A 14 -20.76 7.03 5.96
C LEU A 14 -20.46 6.97 7.47
N ASP A 15 -21.46 7.16 8.32
CA ASP A 15 -21.28 7.15 9.78
C ASP A 15 -20.82 5.77 10.30
N ALA A 16 -21.44 4.71 9.80
CA ALA A 16 -21.09 3.35 10.15
C ALA A 16 -19.69 2.97 9.63
N THR A 17 -19.36 3.34 8.39
CA THR A 17 -18.04 3.12 7.79
C THR A 17 -16.95 3.88 8.54
N VAL A 18 -17.18 5.13 8.92
CA VAL A 18 -16.21 5.91 9.72
C VAL A 18 -15.95 5.20 11.06
N ALA A 19 -16.98 4.78 11.78
CA ALA A 19 -16.80 4.07 13.04
C ALA A 19 -16.06 2.73 12.86
N ALA A 20 -16.37 1.99 11.78
CA ALA A 20 -15.67 0.77 11.42
C ALA A 20 -14.19 1.02 11.08
N ALA A 21 -13.87 2.15 10.44
CA ALA A 21 -12.50 2.51 10.10
C ALA A 21 -11.60 2.76 11.31
N PHE A 22 -12.11 3.40 12.36
CA PHE A 22 -11.36 3.50 13.61
C PHE A 22 -11.12 2.14 14.28
N ARG A 23 -12.10 1.23 14.22
CA ARG A 23 -11.94 -0.14 14.75
C ARG A 23 -10.90 -0.93 13.93
N SER A 24 -10.97 -0.87 12.60
CA SER A 24 -10.02 -1.52 11.71
C SER A 24 -8.60 -0.98 11.90
N TYR A 25 -8.45 0.33 12.05
CA TYR A 25 -7.16 0.96 12.28
C TYR A 25 -6.56 0.58 13.65
N ALA A 26 -7.38 0.51 14.71
CA ALA A 26 -6.93 0.02 16.00
C ALA A 26 -6.50 -1.46 15.94
N ARG A 27 -7.27 -2.29 15.22
CA ARG A 27 -6.93 -3.69 14.96
C ARG A 27 -5.61 -3.83 14.19
N TYR A 28 -5.39 -3.02 13.16
CA TYR A 28 -4.15 -3.00 12.39
C TYR A 28 -2.93 -2.80 13.30
N TRP A 29 -2.97 -1.83 14.23
CA TRP A 29 -1.85 -1.63 15.15
C TRP A 29 -1.62 -2.82 16.08
N VAL A 30 -2.69 -3.42 16.62
CA VAL A 30 -2.57 -4.62 17.45
C VAL A 30 -1.95 -5.77 16.65
N GLU A 31 -2.34 -5.94 15.39
CA GLU A 31 -1.80 -6.98 14.51
C GLU A 31 -0.35 -6.69 14.11
N ALA A 32 0.00 -5.45 13.78
CA ALA A 32 1.36 -5.04 13.46
C ALA A 32 2.33 -5.34 14.61
N PHE A 33 1.96 -4.99 15.85
CA PHE A 33 2.80 -5.29 17.02
C PHE A 33 2.88 -6.78 17.38
N ARG A 34 1.94 -7.59 16.90
CA ARG A 34 1.89 -9.04 17.14
C ARG A 34 2.28 -9.87 15.92
N ALA A 35 2.66 -9.24 14.81
CA ALA A 35 2.90 -9.94 13.56
C ALA A 35 4.05 -10.96 13.70
N ALA A 36 5.07 -10.64 14.52
CA ALA A 36 6.16 -11.55 14.85
C ALA A 36 5.73 -12.77 15.69
N ASP A 37 4.64 -12.65 16.48
CA ASP A 37 4.08 -13.76 17.27
C ASP A 37 3.18 -14.69 16.44
N ILE A 38 2.78 -14.26 15.24
CA ILE A 38 1.93 -15.04 14.34
C ILE A 38 2.82 -16.04 13.61
N THR A 39 2.55 -17.33 13.80
CA THR A 39 3.35 -18.41 13.23
C THR A 39 2.93 -18.72 11.79
N ALA A 40 3.78 -19.41 11.03
CA ALA A 40 3.42 -19.94 9.72
C ALA A 40 2.18 -20.85 9.77
N ARG A 41 1.97 -21.58 10.88
CA ARG A 41 0.75 -22.37 11.11
C ARG A 41 -0.48 -21.47 11.25
N ASP A 42 -0.38 -20.39 12.05
CA ASP A 42 -1.49 -19.44 12.18
C ASP A 42 -1.85 -18.82 10.82
N ILE A 43 -0.85 -18.48 9.99
CA ILE A 43 -1.06 -18.01 8.62
C ILE A 43 -1.85 -19.04 7.81
N HIS A 44 -1.39 -20.30 7.78
CA HIS A 44 -2.05 -21.36 7.01
C HIS A 44 -3.50 -21.63 7.46
N GLU A 45 -3.79 -21.53 8.76
CA GLU A 45 -5.12 -21.81 9.30
C GLU A 45 -6.11 -20.63 9.21
N ARG A 46 -5.60 -19.40 9.18
CA ARG A 46 -6.42 -18.18 9.36
C ARG A 46 -6.45 -17.26 8.16
N VAL A 47 -5.57 -17.46 7.18
CA VAL A 47 -5.56 -16.67 5.93
C VAL A 47 -6.18 -17.48 4.80
N THR A 48 -7.17 -16.89 4.12
CA THR A 48 -7.62 -17.37 2.80
C THR A 48 -7.06 -16.47 1.71
N THR A 49 -6.96 -16.98 0.48
CA THR A 49 -6.28 -16.30 -0.63
C THR A 49 -7.11 -16.40 -1.90
N ASP A 50 -7.34 -15.27 -2.58
CA ASP A 50 -7.89 -15.23 -3.94
C ASP A 50 -6.92 -14.51 -4.87
N GLY A 51 -6.76 -15.02 -6.10
CA GLY A 51 -5.91 -14.42 -7.14
C GLY A 51 -4.42 -14.82 -7.10
N LEU A 52 -4.05 -15.80 -6.26
CA LEU A 52 -2.66 -16.27 -6.14
C LEU A 52 -2.11 -16.83 -7.45
N ASP A 53 -2.91 -17.58 -8.20
CA ASP A 53 -2.50 -18.16 -9.49
C ASP A 53 -2.00 -17.08 -10.47
N ALA A 54 -2.58 -15.87 -10.43
CA ALA A 54 -2.16 -14.77 -11.29
C ALA A 54 -0.81 -14.16 -10.87
N LEU A 55 -0.44 -14.27 -9.58
CA LEU A 55 0.90 -13.91 -9.11
C LEU A 55 1.93 -14.96 -9.54
N ASP A 56 1.59 -16.24 -9.44
CA ASP A 56 2.46 -17.34 -9.88
C ASP A 56 2.73 -17.23 -11.39
N ASP A 57 1.70 -17.02 -12.21
CA ASP A 57 1.82 -16.75 -13.66
C ASP A 57 2.73 -15.55 -14.00
N VAL A 58 2.77 -14.55 -13.11
CA VAL A 58 3.63 -13.37 -13.26
C VAL A 58 5.08 -13.72 -12.90
N LEU A 59 5.29 -14.44 -11.80
CA LEU A 59 6.62 -14.82 -11.33
C LEU A 59 7.27 -15.86 -12.23
N ASP A 60 6.50 -16.72 -12.89
CA ASP A 60 6.98 -17.65 -13.92
C ASP A 60 7.62 -16.95 -15.12
N ARG A 61 7.34 -15.65 -15.31
CA ARG A 61 7.99 -14.82 -16.35
C ARG A 61 9.36 -14.27 -15.95
N GLY A 62 9.81 -14.50 -14.71
CA GLY A 62 11.18 -14.23 -14.26
C GLY A 62 11.56 -12.75 -14.12
N ARG A 63 10.62 -11.87 -13.78
CA ARG A 63 10.83 -10.40 -13.70
C ARG A 63 10.38 -9.76 -12.40
N GLY A 64 9.94 -10.57 -11.44
CA GLY A 64 9.35 -10.10 -10.19
C GLY A 64 8.01 -9.40 -10.43
N ALA A 65 7.46 -8.85 -9.35
CA ALA A 65 6.19 -8.13 -9.40
C ALA A 65 6.18 -6.95 -8.43
N ILE A 66 5.48 -5.88 -8.82
CA ILE A 66 5.20 -4.77 -7.92
C ILE A 66 3.88 -5.05 -7.23
N VAL A 67 3.91 -5.31 -5.93
CA VAL A 67 2.71 -5.47 -5.11
C VAL A 67 2.16 -4.08 -4.78
N LEU A 68 1.08 -3.70 -5.43
CA LEU A 68 0.46 -2.40 -5.25
C LEU A 68 -0.47 -2.43 -4.04
N LEU A 69 -0.21 -1.54 -3.08
CA LEU A 69 -0.91 -1.49 -1.80
C LEU A 69 -1.51 -0.09 -1.55
N ALA A 70 -2.60 -0.06 -0.78
CA ALA A 70 -3.03 1.11 -0.02
C ALA A 70 -2.65 0.92 1.45
N HIS A 71 -2.75 1.99 2.27
CA HIS A 71 -2.83 1.82 3.73
C HIS A 71 -4.19 1.18 4.07
N HIS A 72 -4.35 -0.10 3.76
CA HIS A 72 -5.60 -0.83 3.79
C HIS A 72 -5.42 -2.18 4.46
N GLY A 73 -6.35 -2.53 5.36
CA GLY A 73 -6.34 -3.81 6.05
C GLY A 73 -5.06 -4.03 6.85
N SER A 74 -4.46 -5.22 6.75
CA SER A 74 -3.34 -5.62 7.61
C SER A 74 -2.13 -6.06 6.79
N TRP A 75 -1.43 -5.09 6.22
CA TRP A 75 -0.28 -5.35 5.33
C TRP A 75 0.96 -5.94 6.03
N ASP A 76 1.16 -5.73 7.33
CA ASP A 76 2.19 -6.49 8.09
C ASP A 76 1.82 -7.99 8.17
N ILE A 77 0.52 -8.34 8.18
CA ILE A 77 0.08 -9.75 8.06
C ILE A 77 0.28 -10.27 6.64
N ALA A 78 0.12 -9.43 5.61
CA ALA A 78 0.48 -9.79 4.23
C ALA A 78 1.98 -10.11 4.12
N ALA A 79 2.84 -9.32 4.77
CA ALA A 79 4.27 -9.58 4.82
C ALA A 79 4.58 -10.90 5.52
N ARG A 80 3.97 -11.14 6.69
CA ARG A 80 4.12 -12.42 7.40
C ARG A 80 3.63 -13.61 6.57
N TRP A 81 2.55 -13.43 5.80
CA TRP A 81 2.06 -14.42 4.84
C TRP A 81 3.08 -14.67 3.73
N ALA A 82 3.66 -13.61 3.16
CA ALA A 82 4.65 -13.72 2.09
C ALA A 82 5.89 -14.51 2.56
N GLU A 83 6.41 -14.21 3.74
CA GLU A 83 7.53 -14.95 4.35
C GLU A 83 7.18 -16.43 4.56
N ALA A 84 5.99 -16.74 5.07
CA ALA A 84 5.55 -18.11 5.31
C ALA A 84 5.40 -18.94 4.03
N HIS A 85 5.21 -18.28 2.88
CA HIS A 85 5.13 -18.91 1.55
C HIS A 85 6.44 -18.83 0.77
N GLY A 86 7.52 -18.30 1.37
CA GLY A 86 8.85 -18.24 0.77
C GLY A 86 9.04 -17.10 -0.24
N TYR A 87 8.14 -16.12 -0.28
CA TYR A 87 8.33 -14.93 -1.10
C TYR A 87 9.25 -13.92 -0.41
N HIS A 88 10.23 -13.40 -1.15
CA HIS A 88 11.01 -12.23 -0.72
C HIS A 88 10.23 -10.96 -1.08
N LEU A 89 9.97 -10.11 -0.09
CA LEU A 89 9.24 -8.86 -0.24
C LEU A 89 10.05 -7.67 0.28
N ALA A 90 10.43 -6.77 -0.63
CA ALA A 90 11.05 -5.49 -0.27
C ALA A 90 10.01 -4.36 -0.29
N VAL A 91 10.06 -3.47 0.70
CA VAL A 91 9.16 -2.31 0.79
C VAL A 91 9.92 -1.03 1.07
N VAL A 92 9.38 0.09 0.59
CA VAL A 92 9.94 1.42 0.88
C VAL A 92 9.32 1.99 2.14
N ALA A 93 10.14 2.46 3.08
CA ALA A 93 9.66 3.11 4.31
C ALA A 93 10.30 4.49 4.49
N GLU A 94 9.47 5.51 4.72
CA GLU A 94 9.95 6.85 5.07
C GLU A 94 10.70 6.83 6.41
N VAL A 95 11.87 7.47 6.43
CA VAL A 95 12.65 7.65 7.66
C VAL A 95 11.98 8.71 8.53
N VAL A 96 11.18 8.27 9.48
CA VAL A 96 10.53 9.13 10.47
C VAL A 96 11.46 9.51 11.61
N ARG A 97 11.26 10.71 12.19
CA ARG A 97 11.93 11.14 13.43
C ARG A 97 11.03 10.86 14.64
N PRO A 98 11.61 10.46 15.80
CA PRO A 98 13.04 10.25 16.04
C PRO A 98 13.57 8.96 15.39
N ARG A 99 14.85 8.94 14.96
CA ARG A 99 15.45 7.77 14.27
C ARG A 99 15.36 6.47 15.08
N LEU A 100 15.40 6.56 16.41
CA LEU A 100 15.20 5.40 17.29
C LEU A 100 13.84 4.72 17.07
N LEU A 101 12.78 5.50 16.83
CA LEU A 101 11.46 4.96 16.52
C LEU A 101 11.45 4.27 15.16
N PHE A 102 12.05 4.88 14.15
CA PHE A 102 12.21 4.26 12.82
C PHE A 102 12.94 2.92 12.91
N SER A 103 14.10 2.86 13.58
CA SER A 103 14.87 1.61 13.75
C SER A 103 14.07 0.51 14.46
N ARG A 104 13.20 0.87 15.42
CA ARG A 104 12.32 -0.11 16.07
C ARG A 104 11.27 -0.68 15.10
N PHE A 105 10.67 0.17 14.27
CA PHE A 105 9.73 -0.28 13.24
C PHE A 105 10.39 -1.14 12.16
N VAL A 106 11.60 -0.77 11.74
CA VAL A 106 12.39 -1.58 10.79
C VAL A 106 12.61 -2.98 11.36
N ARG A 107 13.13 -3.07 12.59
CA ARG A 107 13.39 -4.36 13.25
C ARG A 107 12.14 -5.25 13.33
N LEU A 108 11.00 -4.68 13.73
CA LEU A 108 9.74 -5.42 13.82
C LEU A 108 9.32 -6.00 12.46
N ARG A 109 9.56 -5.26 11.37
CA ARG A 109 9.21 -5.67 10.01
C ARG A 109 10.20 -6.65 9.41
N GLU A 110 11.48 -6.51 9.71
CA GLU A 110 12.50 -7.48 9.33
C GLU A 110 12.27 -8.84 10.04
N GLU A 111 11.79 -8.84 11.29
CA GLU A 111 11.40 -10.06 12.02
C GLU A 111 10.26 -10.85 11.37
N ILE A 112 9.47 -10.22 10.50
CA ILE A 112 8.41 -10.87 9.71
C ILE A 112 8.76 -11.02 8.23
N GLY A 113 10.05 -10.90 7.88
CA GLY A 113 10.58 -11.21 6.56
C GLY A 113 10.57 -10.06 5.55
N LEU A 114 10.30 -8.82 5.97
CA LEU A 114 10.39 -7.67 5.07
C LEU A 114 11.83 -7.18 4.92
N GLU A 115 12.25 -6.94 3.69
CA GLU A 115 13.38 -6.05 3.41
C GLU A 115 12.88 -4.59 3.43
N ILE A 116 13.44 -3.76 4.31
CA ILE A 116 13.09 -2.34 4.37
C ILE A 116 14.12 -1.50 3.60
N VAL A 117 13.67 -0.83 2.54
CA VAL A 117 14.46 0.15 1.79
C VAL A 117 14.13 1.57 2.32
N PRO A 118 15.04 2.23 3.06
CA PRO A 118 14.77 3.51 3.70
C PRO A 118 14.66 4.66 2.70
N LEU A 119 13.63 5.50 2.84
CA LEU A 119 13.41 6.73 2.09
C LEU A 119 13.67 7.96 2.97
N GLU A 120 14.72 8.71 2.68
CA GLU A 120 15.07 9.92 3.42
C GLU A 120 14.24 11.14 2.93
N PRO A 121 13.52 11.87 3.82
CA PRO A 121 12.57 12.90 3.40
C PRO A 121 13.14 14.11 2.64
N HIS A 122 14.46 14.35 2.63
CA HIS A 122 15.08 15.55 2.02
C HIS A 122 16.47 15.30 1.38
N GLY A 123 16.80 14.06 0.99
CA GLY A 123 18.12 13.71 0.46
C GLY A 123 18.19 13.63 -1.07
N GLY A 124 18.80 14.64 -1.71
CA GLY A 124 19.22 14.58 -3.12
C GLY A 124 20.08 13.35 -3.44
N ILE A 125 20.09 12.91 -4.71
CA ILE A 125 20.80 11.72 -5.23
C ILE A 125 20.33 10.37 -4.63
N GLY A 126 19.78 10.32 -3.41
CA GLY A 126 19.32 9.09 -2.72
C GLY A 126 18.16 8.35 -3.39
N GLY A 127 17.30 9.05 -4.14
CA GLY A 127 16.25 8.42 -4.95
C GLY A 127 16.79 7.51 -6.07
N ARG A 128 18.02 7.74 -6.56
CA ARG A 128 18.65 6.85 -7.54
C ARG A 128 19.04 5.50 -6.91
N GLY A 129 19.48 5.49 -5.66
CA GLY A 129 19.82 4.28 -4.92
C GLY A 129 18.60 3.41 -4.63
N ILE A 130 17.48 4.02 -4.20
CA ILE A 130 16.23 3.30 -3.94
C ILE A 130 15.71 2.65 -5.22
N GLY A 131 15.58 3.42 -6.31
CA GLY A 131 15.10 2.86 -7.57
C GLY A 131 16.00 1.76 -8.13
N ALA A 132 17.32 1.86 -7.94
CA ALA A 132 18.26 0.81 -8.33
C ALA A 132 18.07 -0.46 -7.48
N ARG A 133 18.00 -0.33 -6.14
CA ARG A 133 17.81 -1.47 -5.25
C ARG A 133 16.49 -2.19 -5.51
N LEU A 134 15.40 -1.46 -5.68
CA LEU A 134 14.11 -2.08 -6.03
C LEU A 134 14.14 -2.74 -7.41
N GLY A 135 14.92 -2.18 -8.34
CA GLY A 135 15.20 -2.80 -9.63
C GLY A 135 15.95 -4.12 -9.52
N GLU A 136 16.94 -4.21 -8.63
CA GLU A 136 17.66 -5.46 -8.34
C GLU A 136 16.70 -6.53 -7.81
N VAL A 137 15.89 -6.18 -6.80
CA VAL A 137 14.87 -7.08 -6.22
C VAL A 137 13.94 -7.61 -7.32
N LEU A 138 13.42 -6.74 -8.19
CA LEU A 138 12.57 -7.17 -9.32
C LEU A 138 13.35 -8.09 -10.28
N SER A 139 14.59 -7.76 -10.62
CA SER A 139 15.42 -8.56 -11.53
C SER A 139 15.80 -9.94 -10.99
N GLU A 140 15.80 -10.11 -9.66
CA GLU A 140 16.00 -11.38 -8.95
C GLU A 140 14.69 -12.20 -8.84
N ASN A 141 13.63 -11.75 -9.53
CA ASN A 141 12.29 -12.33 -9.50
C ASN A 141 11.60 -12.27 -8.13
N HIS A 142 11.84 -11.21 -7.38
CA HIS A 142 11.23 -10.95 -6.07
C HIS A 142 10.15 -9.86 -6.11
N LEU A 143 9.46 -9.68 -4.98
CA LEU A 143 8.34 -8.76 -4.86
C LEU A 143 8.79 -7.40 -4.32
N VAL A 144 8.25 -6.34 -4.88
CA VAL A 144 8.40 -4.97 -4.37
C VAL A 144 7.04 -4.43 -3.97
N GLY A 145 6.82 -4.21 -2.66
CA GLY A 145 5.58 -3.64 -2.14
C GLY A 145 5.65 -2.11 -2.06
N LEU A 146 4.64 -1.44 -2.61
CA LEU A 146 4.53 0.01 -2.59
C LEU A 146 3.15 0.46 -2.12
N LEU A 147 3.12 1.27 -1.06
CA LEU A 147 1.93 2.00 -0.65
C LEU A 147 1.79 3.26 -1.52
N THR A 148 0.68 3.39 -2.23
CA THR A 148 0.50 4.38 -3.31
C THR A 148 -0.70 5.31 -3.12
N ASP A 149 -1.19 5.43 -1.90
CA ASP A 149 -2.33 6.26 -1.53
C ASP A 149 -1.95 7.58 -0.82
N ARG A 150 -0.66 7.93 -0.74
CA ARG A 150 -0.20 9.21 -0.15
C ARG A 150 1.01 9.80 -0.88
N ASP A 151 0.82 10.88 -1.64
CA ASP A 151 1.95 11.60 -2.25
C ASP A 151 2.64 12.52 -1.24
N LEU A 152 3.88 12.19 -0.91
CA LEU A 152 4.74 13.00 -0.06
C LEU A 152 5.65 13.95 -0.86
N SER A 153 5.71 13.80 -2.18
CA SER A 153 6.59 14.59 -3.06
C SER A 153 5.99 15.92 -3.48
N GLY A 154 4.65 16.02 -3.53
CA GLY A 154 3.92 17.17 -4.05
C GLY A 154 4.16 17.45 -5.54
N ARG A 155 4.71 16.47 -6.28
CA ARG A 155 5.18 16.62 -7.67
C ARG A 155 4.61 15.56 -8.61
N ALA A 156 3.78 14.65 -8.11
CA ALA A 156 3.11 13.67 -8.96
C ALA A 156 2.17 14.35 -9.96
N PRO A 157 1.93 13.78 -11.15
CA PRO A 157 0.86 14.25 -12.03
C PRO A 157 -0.51 14.06 -11.35
N LEU A 158 -1.50 14.85 -11.77
CA LEU A 158 -2.88 14.65 -11.36
C LEU A 158 -3.44 13.38 -12.02
N VAL A 159 -4.25 12.66 -11.25
CA VAL A 159 -5.09 11.55 -11.71
C VAL A 159 -6.49 11.72 -11.13
N ASP A 160 -7.47 11.12 -11.78
CA ASP A 160 -8.80 10.99 -11.21
C ASP A 160 -8.78 9.87 -10.17
N PHE A 161 -9.19 10.18 -8.94
CA PHE A 161 -9.26 9.22 -7.84
C PHE A 161 -10.55 9.44 -7.06
N PHE A 162 -11.42 8.43 -7.07
CA PHE A 162 -12.82 8.48 -6.65
C PHE A 162 -13.59 9.67 -7.23
N GLY A 163 -13.40 9.91 -8.53
CA GLY A 163 -14.08 10.97 -9.28
C GLY A 163 -13.60 12.39 -8.98
N ALA A 164 -12.47 12.56 -8.28
CA ALA A 164 -11.88 13.86 -8.02
C ALA A 164 -10.36 13.87 -8.26
N PRO A 165 -9.79 15.00 -8.72
CA PRO A 165 -8.38 15.09 -9.05
C PRO A 165 -7.51 14.99 -7.78
N CYS A 166 -6.49 14.13 -7.81
CA CYS A 166 -5.57 13.88 -6.72
C CYS A 166 -4.14 13.63 -7.21
N HIS A 167 -3.16 13.86 -6.34
CA HIS A 167 -1.77 13.44 -6.54
C HIS A 167 -1.54 12.10 -5.83
N LEU A 168 -1.05 11.10 -6.57
CA LEU A 168 -0.66 9.80 -6.03
C LEU A 168 0.82 9.52 -6.34
N PRO A 169 1.57 8.82 -5.46
CA PRO A 169 2.96 8.45 -5.72
C PRO A 169 3.17 7.80 -7.09
N VAL A 170 4.20 8.25 -7.80
CA VAL A 170 4.56 7.72 -9.13
C VAL A 170 5.51 6.52 -9.07
N GLY A 171 5.96 6.12 -7.87
CA GLY A 171 6.99 5.09 -7.69
C GLY A 171 6.64 3.77 -8.38
N ALA A 172 5.41 3.29 -8.19
CA ALA A 172 4.94 2.05 -8.82
C ALA A 172 4.95 2.16 -10.35
N THR A 173 4.43 3.24 -10.91
CA THR A 173 4.41 3.50 -12.35
C THR A 173 5.82 3.58 -12.94
N VAL A 174 6.72 4.32 -12.29
CA VAL A 174 8.10 4.48 -12.76
C VAL A 174 8.84 3.14 -12.76
N LEU A 175 8.74 2.35 -11.69
CA LEU A 175 9.37 1.03 -11.63
C LEU A 175 8.76 0.05 -12.63
N ALA A 176 7.42 -0.01 -12.72
CA ALA A 176 6.71 -0.91 -13.62
C ALA A 176 7.13 -0.68 -15.08
N LYS A 177 7.22 0.58 -15.50
CA LYS A 177 7.65 0.93 -16.86
C LYS A 177 9.13 0.65 -17.09
N ARG A 178 10.00 1.02 -16.14
CA ARG A 178 11.45 0.89 -16.27
C ARG A 178 11.90 -0.57 -16.30
N TYR A 179 11.35 -1.40 -15.43
CA TYR A 179 11.74 -2.80 -15.27
C TYR A 179 10.81 -3.77 -16.01
N ARG A 180 9.77 -3.24 -16.68
CA ARG A 180 8.72 -4.02 -17.36
C ARG A 180 8.09 -5.06 -16.41
N ALA A 181 8.01 -4.71 -15.13
CA ALA A 181 7.37 -5.50 -14.10
C ALA A 181 5.87 -5.15 -14.05
N PRO A 182 4.96 -6.12 -13.93
CA PRO A 182 3.55 -5.83 -13.72
C PRO A 182 3.30 -5.29 -12.31
N ILE A 183 2.21 -4.56 -12.16
CA ILE A 183 1.64 -4.26 -10.85
C ILE A 183 0.57 -5.31 -10.49
N VAL A 184 0.57 -5.78 -9.26
CA VAL A 184 -0.41 -6.72 -8.72
C VAL A 184 -1.13 -6.04 -7.56
N PRO A 185 -2.35 -5.50 -7.78
CA PRO A 185 -3.10 -4.81 -6.73
C PRO A 185 -3.50 -5.80 -5.65
N THR A 186 -3.13 -5.54 -4.40
CA THR A 186 -3.22 -6.51 -3.31
C THR A 186 -3.79 -5.87 -2.04
N ALA A 187 -4.64 -6.61 -1.33
CA ALA A 187 -5.20 -6.21 -0.04
C ALA A 187 -5.25 -7.39 0.93
N MET A 188 -4.75 -7.21 2.15
CA MET A 188 -4.93 -8.18 3.24
C MET A 188 -6.10 -7.73 4.11
N LEU A 189 -7.28 -8.24 3.79
CA LEU A 189 -8.52 -7.85 4.43
C LEU A 189 -8.66 -8.51 5.80
N GLN A 190 -8.97 -7.72 6.81
CA GLN A 190 -9.36 -8.17 8.13
C GLN A 190 -10.73 -8.88 8.01
N ARG A 191 -10.84 -10.07 8.63
CA ARG A 191 -12.09 -10.84 8.73
C ARG A 191 -12.43 -11.11 10.20
N PRO A 192 -13.69 -11.43 10.54
CA PRO A 192 -14.06 -11.84 11.89
C PRO A 192 -13.20 -12.98 12.44
N ASP A 193 -13.23 -13.18 13.76
CA ASP A 193 -12.56 -14.30 14.44
C ASP A 193 -11.04 -14.38 14.24
N ARG A 194 -10.39 -13.22 14.11
CA ARG A 194 -8.93 -13.10 13.86
C ARG A 194 -8.48 -13.86 12.61
N ARG A 195 -9.35 -13.90 11.59
CA ARG A 195 -9.03 -14.37 10.25
C ARG A 195 -8.65 -13.20 9.36
N TRP A 196 -8.01 -13.54 8.24
CA TRP A 196 -7.67 -12.60 7.20
C TRP A 196 -7.96 -13.21 5.82
N HIS A 197 -8.09 -12.34 4.83
CA HIS A 197 -8.25 -12.74 3.44
C HIS A 197 -7.32 -11.89 2.58
N LEU A 198 -6.38 -12.55 1.90
CA LEU A 198 -5.51 -11.92 0.93
C LEU A 198 -6.18 -11.93 -0.43
N GLN A 199 -6.58 -10.74 -0.89
CA GLN A 199 -7.09 -10.55 -2.24
C GLN A 199 -5.97 -9.99 -3.12
N MET A 200 -5.62 -10.73 -4.17
CA MET A 200 -4.85 -10.23 -5.30
C MET A 200 -5.80 -9.99 -6.47
N LEU A 201 -5.76 -8.80 -7.06
CA LEU A 201 -6.53 -8.45 -8.25
C LEU A 201 -5.69 -8.74 -9.51
N PRO A 202 -6.32 -8.83 -10.69
CA PRO A 202 -5.61 -9.09 -11.93
C PRO A 202 -4.40 -8.16 -12.16
N PRO A 203 -3.22 -8.70 -12.55
CA PRO A 203 -2.03 -7.91 -12.80
C PRO A 203 -2.22 -6.89 -13.93
N ARG A 204 -1.65 -5.69 -13.79
CA ARG A 204 -1.67 -4.66 -14.85
C ARG A 204 -0.28 -4.44 -15.43
N TRP A 205 -0.22 -4.43 -16.76
CA TRP A 205 1.01 -4.23 -17.52
C TRP A 205 1.05 -2.80 -18.05
N LEU A 206 1.93 -1.97 -17.47
CA LEU A 206 1.96 -0.52 -17.73
C LEU A 206 3.03 -0.08 -18.73
N HIS A 207 3.90 -1.00 -19.15
CA HIS A 207 5.14 -0.67 -19.84
C HIS A 207 4.92 0.03 -21.19
N ASP A 208 3.89 -0.35 -21.95
CA ASP A 208 3.56 0.22 -23.26
C ASP A 208 2.59 1.41 -23.20
N LEU A 209 2.07 1.77 -22.02
CA LEU A 209 1.14 2.89 -21.87
C LEU A 209 1.88 4.23 -21.80
N GLU A 210 1.25 5.32 -22.23
CA GLU A 210 1.76 6.66 -21.92
C GLU A 210 1.78 6.91 -20.41
N ILE A 211 2.71 7.74 -19.93
CA ILE A 211 2.98 7.88 -18.48
C ILE A 211 1.73 8.27 -17.67
N HIS A 212 0.89 9.16 -18.21
CA HIS A 212 -0.36 9.58 -17.57
C HIS A 212 -1.39 8.44 -17.53
N ALA A 213 -1.57 7.71 -18.65
CA ALA A 213 -2.47 6.56 -18.70
C ALA A 213 -2.00 5.43 -17.76
N ALA A 214 -0.69 5.20 -17.67
CA ALA A 214 -0.10 4.26 -16.73
C ALA A 214 -0.37 4.66 -15.26
N GLN A 215 -0.21 5.95 -14.92
CA GLN A 215 -0.51 6.44 -13.58
C GLN A 215 -2.01 6.34 -13.26
N GLN A 216 -2.89 6.63 -14.22
CA GLN A 216 -4.34 6.46 -14.04
C GLN A 216 -4.69 4.99 -13.77
N GLN A 217 -4.07 4.04 -14.49
CA GLN A 217 -4.25 2.62 -14.22
C GLN A 217 -3.78 2.20 -12.82
N VAL A 218 -2.81 2.90 -12.21
CA VAL A 218 -2.46 2.71 -10.80
C VAL A 218 -3.55 3.25 -9.88
N ALA A 219 -4.10 4.44 -10.17
CA ALA A 219 -5.19 5.04 -9.40
C ALA A 219 -6.44 4.15 -9.42
N ASP A 220 -6.83 3.67 -10.60
CA ASP A 220 -7.98 2.77 -10.78
C ASP A 220 -7.80 1.46 -9.99
N ALA A 221 -6.59 0.91 -9.99
CA ALA A 221 -6.25 -0.30 -9.22
C ALA A 221 -6.38 -0.09 -7.72
N LEU A 222 -5.96 1.09 -7.26
CA LEU A 222 -6.03 1.50 -5.88
C LEU A 222 -7.49 1.71 -5.45
N GLU A 223 -8.34 2.27 -6.31
CA GLU A 223 -9.79 2.32 -6.07
C GLU A 223 -10.38 0.94 -5.89
N GLU A 224 -10.04 -0.02 -6.75
CA GLU A 224 -10.54 -1.39 -6.65
C GLU A 224 -10.15 -2.04 -5.33
N ILE A 225 -8.88 -1.91 -4.90
CA ILE A 225 -8.41 -2.36 -3.58
C ILE A 225 -9.26 -1.75 -2.46
N ILE A 226 -9.43 -0.42 -2.47
CA ILE A 226 -10.15 0.29 -1.42
C ILE A 226 -11.63 -0.11 -1.39
N ARG A 227 -12.24 -0.37 -2.55
CA ARG A 227 -13.65 -0.79 -2.68
C ARG A 227 -13.90 -2.20 -2.13
N LEU A 228 -12.87 -3.05 -1.98
CA LEU A 228 -13.03 -4.38 -1.34
C LEU A 228 -13.57 -4.27 0.08
N ASP A 229 -13.12 -3.26 0.84
CA ASP A 229 -13.70 -2.88 2.12
C ASP A 229 -13.28 -1.43 2.48
N PRO A 230 -14.11 -0.41 2.17
CA PRO A 230 -13.76 0.99 2.44
C PRO A 230 -13.49 1.29 3.91
N ALA A 231 -14.10 0.54 4.84
CA ALA A 231 -13.85 0.73 6.26
C ALA A 231 -12.41 0.36 6.64
N GLN A 232 -11.73 -0.46 5.86
CA GLN A 232 -10.36 -0.85 6.16
C GLN A 232 -9.31 0.07 5.52
N TRP A 233 -9.72 1.12 4.81
CA TRP A 233 -8.80 2.13 4.28
C TRP A 233 -8.40 3.15 5.36
N HIS A 234 -7.16 3.07 5.81
CA HIS A 234 -6.58 3.90 6.87
C HIS A 234 -6.03 5.24 6.33
N ALA A 235 -6.78 5.92 5.46
CA ALA A 235 -6.49 7.28 5.04
C ALA A 235 -6.96 8.31 6.09
N PHE A 236 -6.09 8.55 7.07
CA PHE A 236 -6.34 9.48 8.16
C PHE A 236 -5.82 10.89 7.87
N GLN A 237 -4.96 11.04 6.87
CA GLN A 237 -4.49 12.32 6.36
C GLN A 237 -5.35 12.81 5.18
N PRO A 238 -5.36 14.12 4.87
CA PRO A 238 -5.95 14.62 3.63
C PRO A 238 -5.31 13.94 2.42
N ILE A 239 -6.13 13.49 1.48
CA ILE A 239 -5.71 12.84 0.23
C ILE A 239 -5.83 13.83 -0.91
N TRP A 240 -7.01 14.45 -1.02
CA TRP A 240 -7.31 15.42 -2.06
C TRP A 240 -6.84 16.83 -1.67
N PRO A 241 -6.16 17.56 -2.58
CA PRO A 241 -5.68 18.92 -2.31
C PRO A 241 -6.77 19.89 -1.84
N GLN A 242 -7.99 19.78 -2.38
CA GLN A 242 -9.14 20.61 -2.02
C GLN A 242 -9.56 20.47 -0.54
N ASP A 243 -9.17 19.40 0.14
CA ASP A 243 -9.53 19.16 1.54
C ASP A 243 -8.47 19.70 2.53
N THR A 244 -7.37 20.27 2.03
CA THR A 244 -6.27 20.80 2.87
C THR A 244 -6.49 22.23 3.37
N ALA A 245 -7.51 22.93 2.86
CA ALA A 245 -7.89 24.25 3.35
C ALA A 245 -8.45 24.13 4.78
N VAL A 246 -7.69 24.59 5.77
CA VAL A 246 -8.21 24.84 7.12
C VAL A 246 -9.34 25.87 6.97
N PRO A 247 -10.56 25.63 7.50
CA PRO A 247 -11.57 26.68 7.54
C PRO A 247 -10.98 27.87 8.27
N ASP A 248 -10.97 29.03 7.61
CA ASP A 248 -10.57 30.28 8.21
C ASP A 248 -11.33 30.42 9.54
N ARG A 249 -10.64 30.24 10.67
CA ARG A 249 -11.23 30.54 11.98
C ARG A 249 -11.29 32.05 12.02
N GLY A 250 -12.38 32.58 11.46
CA GLY A 250 -12.64 34.00 11.35
C GLY A 250 -12.19 34.71 12.62
N GLY A 251 -11.29 35.67 12.45
CA GLY A 251 -10.85 36.53 13.52
C GLY A 251 -12.08 37.13 14.20
N ALA A 252 -12.29 36.78 15.45
CA ALA A 252 -13.07 37.61 16.35
C ALA A 252 -12.21 38.83 16.64
N SER A 253 -12.52 39.93 15.95
CA SER A 253 -12.20 41.30 16.36
C SER A 253 -12.87 41.63 17.69
#